data_AF-X1IT22-F1
#
_entry.id   AF-X1IT22-F1
#
_cell.length_a   1.000
_cell.length_b   1.000
_cell.length_c   1.000
_cell.angle_alpha   90.00
_cell.angle_beta   90.00
_cell.angle_gamma   90.00
#
_symmetry.space_group_name_H-M   'P 1'
#
loop_
_entity.id
_entity.type
_entity.pdbx_description
1 polymer ?
#
loop_
_entity_poly.entity_id
_entity_poly.type
_entity_poly.pdbx_seq_one_letter_code
_entity_poly.pdbx_strand_id
1 'polypeptide(L)'
;CGGSPCDVGKELYAAAAQLTVHVIGLRVKGLSWTGEANIVETQCLAEHNGGLYLTPENDDDLIAALEKTLGCPKVSRQMASQRGPLCN
;
A
#
# COMPACT_ATOMS: atom_id res chain seq x y z
N CYS A 1 11.86 4.72 16.00
CA CYS A 1 12.33 3.32 16.06
C CYS A 1 13.47 2.98 15.08
N GLY A 2 13.97 3.91 14.24
CA GLY A 2 15.22 3.72 13.48
C GLY A 2 15.26 2.53 12.52
N GLY A 3 14.12 1.98 12.13
CA GLY A 3 14.04 0.86 11.20
C GLY A 3 14.17 1.30 9.74
N SER A 4 14.48 0.35 8.86
CA SER A 4 14.58 0.52 7.41
C SER A 4 13.37 -0.15 6.74
N PRO A 5 12.36 0.61 6.29
CA PRO A 5 11.19 0.03 5.63
C PRO A 5 11.55 -0.72 4.34
N CYS A 6 12.65 -0.36 3.67
CA CYS A 6 13.14 -1.10 2.51
C CYS A 6 13.62 -2.50 2.85
N ASP A 7 14.35 -2.68 3.96
CA ASP A 7 14.87 -3.99 4.32
C ASP A 7 13.74 -4.91 4.76
N VAL A 8 12.75 -4.38 5.49
CA VAL A 8 11.49 -5.08 5.77
C VAL A 8 10.78 -5.48 4.45
N GLY A 9 10.75 -4.59 3.46
CA GLY A 9 10.15 -4.87 2.16
C GLY A 9 10.82 -6.06 1.44
N LYS A 10 12.14 -6.17 1.51
CA LYS A 10 12.89 -7.30 0.94
C LYS A 10 12.62 -8.60 1.69
N GLU A 11 12.58 -8.54 3.03
CA GLU A 11 12.28 -9.71 3.87
C GLU A 11 10.88 -10.26 3.59
N LEU A 12 9.88 -9.38 3.50
CA LEU A 12 8.50 -9.74 3.18
C LEU A 12 8.38 -10.39 1.80
N TYR A 13 9.04 -9.80 0.79
CA TYR A 13 9.09 -10.36 -0.56
C TYR A 13 9.70 -11.76 -0.59
N ALA A 14 10.77 -12.00 0.19
CA ALA A 14 11.43 -13.30 0.26
C ALA A 14 10.60 -14.37 1.01
N ALA A 15 9.83 -13.97 2.01
CA ALA A 15 9.12 -14.88 2.90
C ALA A 15 7.71 -15.28 2.40
N ALA A 16 7.06 -14.43 1.60
CA ALA A 16 5.65 -14.63 1.21
C ALA A 16 5.52 -15.11 -0.24
N ALA A 17 4.71 -16.15 -0.47
CA ALA A 17 4.49 -16.67 -1.82
C ALA A 17 3.78 -15.67 -2.75
N GLN A 18 2.82 -14.89 -2.22
CA GLN A 18 2.06 -13.86 -2.94
C GLN A 18 1.57 -12.79 -1.94
N LEU A 19 2.42 -11.80 -1.65
CA LEU A 19 2.07 -10.66 -0.80
C LEU A 19 2.20 -9.36 -1.60
N THR A 20 1.19 -8.50 -1.49
CA THR A 20 1.21 -7.14 -2.02
C THR A 20 1.13 -6.14 -0.88
N VAL A 21 2.04 -5.16 -0.87
CA VAL A 21 2.07 -4.10 0.14
C VAL A 21 1.81 -2.76 -0.54
N HIS A 22 0.67 -2.14 -0.29
CA HIS A 22 0.37 -0.78 -0.70
C HIS A 22 0.76 0.21 0.41
N VAL A 23 1.33 1.36 0.03
CA VAL A 23 1.77 2.41 0.96
C VAL A 23 1.08 3.72 0.58
N ILE A 24 0.39 4.33 1.55
CA ILE A 24 -0.23 5.64 1.42
C ILE A 24 0.47 6.61 2.38
N GLY A 25 1.25 7.55 1.84
CA GLY A 25 2.00 8.55 2.59
C GLY A 25 1.16 9.80 2.86
N LEU A 26 0.42 9.83 3.97
CA LEU A 26 -0.40 10.98 4.35
C LEU A 26 0.46 12.07 5.03
N ARG A 27 0.40 13.30 4.52
CA ARG A 27 1.07 14.47 5.11
C ARG A 27 0.04 15.46 5.63
N VAL A 28 0.09 15.75 6.92
CA VAL A 28 -0.72 16.82 7.50
C VAL A 28 0.05 18.13 7.40
N LYS A 29 -0.45 19.09 6.60
CA LYS A 29 0.14 20.44 6.48
C LYS A 29 0.11 21.13 7.86
N GLY A 30 1.18 21.84 8.21
CA GLY A 30 1.27 22.60 9.47
C GLY A 30 1.91 21.86 10.65
N LEU A 31 2.17 20.55 10.52
CA LEU A 31 3.09 19.83 11.41
C LEU A 31 4.47 19.82 10.75
N SER A 32 5.47 20.45 11.39
CA SER A 32 6.86 20.37 10.95
C SER A 32 7.35 18.94 11.14
N TRP A 33 7.20 18.12 10.11
CA TRP A 33 7.78 16.79 10.07
C TRP A 33 9.20 16.91 9.48
N THR A 34 10.22 16.78 10.31
CA THR A 34 11.65 16.88 9.96
C THR A 34 12.19 15.67 9.20
N GLY A 35 11.39 15.10 8.31
CA GLY A 35 11.63 13.76 7.76
C GLY A 35 11.57 13.68 6.25
N GLU A 36 12.28 14.55 5.51
CA GLU A 36 12.50 14.33 4.06
C GLU A 36 13.11 12.94 3.77
N ALA A 37 13.91 12.38 4.70
CA ALA A 37 14.52 11.06 4.57
C ALA A 37 13.50 9.89 4.62
N ASN A 38 12.38 10.03 5.33
CA ASN A 38 11.39 8.96 5.52
C ASN A 38 10.49 8.72 4.29
N ILE A 39 10.53 9.62 3.32
CA ILE A 39 9.66 9.60 2.14
C ILE A 39 10.16 8.59 1.12
N VAL A 40 11.47 8.62 0.86
CA VAL A 40 12.12 7.74 -0.11
C VAL A 40 12.18 6.31 0.42
N GLU A 41 12.39 6.15 1.74
CA GLU A 41 12.48 4.83 2.38
C GLU A 41 11.15 4.08 2.46
N THR A 42 10.00 4.74 2.33
CA THR A 42 8.70 4.05 2.38
C THR A 42 8.17 3.68 1.00
N GLN A 43 8.67 4.31 -0.07
CA GLN A 43 8.33 3.97 -1.45
C GLN A 43 8.82 2.56 -1.84
N CYS A 44 10.07 2.23 -1.51
CA CYS A 44 10.68 0.94 -1.84
C CYS A 44 9.92 -0.27 -1.26
N LEU A 45 9.23 -0.10 -0.12
CA LEU A 45 8.44 -1.15 0.52
C LEU A 45 7.31 -1.61 -0.41
N ALA A 46 6.64 -0.64 -1.05
CA ALA A 46 5.60 -0.92 -2.04
C ALA A 46 6.21 -1.55 -3.30
N GLU A 47 7.30 -0.98 -3.82
CA GLU A 47 7.96 -1.46 -5.05
C GLU A 47 8.45 -2.90 -4.94
N HIS A 48 9.12 -3.27 -3.84
CA HIS A 48 9.58 -4.64 -3.61
C HIS A 48 8.45 -5.66 -3.53
N ASN A 49 7.26 -5.24 -3.09
CA ASN A 49 6.11 -6.13 -2.91
C ASN A 49 5.05 -5.94 -4.01
N GLY A 50 5.40 -5.32 -5.14
CA GLY A 50 4.50 -5.14 -6.29
C GLY A 50 3.24 -4.32 -5.99
N GLY A 51 3.29 -3.46 -4.98
CA GLY A 51 2.18 -2.61 -4.58
C GLY A 51 2.24 -1.20 -5.14
N LEU A 52 1.45 -0.32 -4.54
CA LEU A 52 1.30 1.08 -4.98
C LEU A 52 1.86 2.00 -3.90
N TYR A 53 2.58 3.04 -4.30
CA TYR A 53 2.96 4.15 -3.44
C TYR A 53 2.15 5.39 -3.83
N LEU A 54 1.35 5.91 -2.90
CA LEU A 54 0.42 7.02 -3.14
C LEU A 54 0.64 8.12 -2.10
N THR A 55 0.64 9.38 -2.54
CA THR A 55 0.84 10.56 -1.69
C THR A 55 -0.33 11.52 -1.85
N PRO A 56 -1.47 11.27 -1.19
CA PRO A 56 -2.64 12.13 -1.30
C PRO A 56 -2.36 13.52 -0.70
N GLU A 57 -2.87 14.58 -1.33
CA GLU A 57 -2.66 15.97 -0.87
C GLU A 57 -3.89 16.59 -0.20
N ASN A 58 -5.05 15.95 -0.34
CA ASN A 58 -6.34 16.36 0.21
C ASN A 58 -7.22 15.14 0.51
N ASP A 59 -8.42 15.38 1.05
CA ASP A 59 -9.35 14.33 1.48
C ASP A 59 -9.87 13.50 0.30
N ASP A 60 -10.17 14.13 -0.85
CA ASP A 60 -10.63 13.42 -2.05
C ASP A 60 -9.54 12.50 -2.63
N ASP A 61 -8.29 12.97 -2.64
CA ASP A 61 -7.14 12.14 -3.04
C ASP A 61 -6.95 10.95 -2.11
N LEU A 62 -7.18 11.14 -0.80
CA LEU A 62 -7.08 10.07 0.19
C LEU A 62 -8.18 9.03 -0.01
N ILE A 63 -9.43 9.47 -0.24
CA ILE A 63 -10.55 8.58 -0.57
C ILE A 63 -10.19 7.76 -1.82
N ALA A 64 -9.74 8.41 -2.89
CA ALA A 64 -9.34 7.73 -4.12
C ALA A 64 -8.18 6.75 -3.92
N ALA A 65 -7.19 7.09 -3.08
CA ALA A 65 -6.08 6.21 -2.75
C ALA A 65 -6.53 4.97 -1.97
N LEU A 66 -7.46 5.13 -1.02
CA LEU A 66 -8.04 4.02 -0.27
C LEU A 66 -8.88 3.11 -1.18
N GLU A 67 -9.73 3.68 -2.03
CA GLU A 67 -10.52 2.91 -3.00
C GLU A 67 -9.62 2.11 -3.96
N LYS A 68 -8.52 2.70 -4.43
CA LYS A 68 -7.58 2.04 -5.33
C LYS A 68 -6.81 0.88 -4.67
N THR A 69 -6.53 0.96 -3.38
CA THR A 69 -5.69 0.00 -2.64
C THR A 69 -6.49 -1.05 -1.88
N LEU A 70 -7.68 -0.71 -1.42
CA LEU A 70 -8.55 -1.55 -0.60
C LEU A 70 -9.88 -1.89 -1.28
N GLY A 71 -10.18 -1.28 -2.44
CA GLY A 71 -11.33 -1.65 -3.24
C GLY A 71 -11.29 -3.13 -3.61
N CYS A 72 -12.45 -3.72 -3.87
CA CYS A 72 -12.57 -5.16 -4.16
C CYS A 72 -11.54 -5.57 -5.22
N PRO A 73 -10.49 -6.34 -4.85
CA PRO A 73 -9.61 -6.88 -5.86
C PRO A 73 -10.49 -7.72 -6.77
N LYS A 74 -10.47 -7.45 -8.08
CA LYS A 74 -11.06 -8.36 -9.07
C LYS A 74 -10.20 -9.62 -9.08
N VAL A 75 -10.34 -10.43 -8.04
CA VAL A 75 -9.78 -11.77 -7.96
C VAL A 75 -10.59 -12.60 -8.95
N SER A 76 -10.25 -12.55 -10.23
CA SER A 76 -10.62 -13.61 -11.14
C SER A 76 -9.76 -14.82 -10.78
N ARG A 77 -10.12 -15.50 -9.68
CA ARG A 77 -9.65 -16.85 -9.41
C ARG A 77 -10.37 -17.73 -10.43
N GLN A 78 -9.76 -17.93 -11.59
CA GLN A 78 -9.95 -19.20 -12.27
C GLN A 78 -9.39 -20.26 -11.32
N MET A 79 -10.27 -20.78 -10.45
CA MET A 79 -10.27 -22.09 -9.81
C MET A 79 -11.36 -22.12 -8.72
N ALA A 80 -12.46 -22.79 -9.08
CA ALA A 80 -13.50 -23.40 -8.24
C ALA A 80 -14.51 -22.49 -7.50
N SER A 81 -15.65 -22.28 -8.17
CA SER A 81 -16.99 -22.59 -7.63
C SER A 81 -17.20 -22.40 -6.12
N GLN A 82 -17.57 -21.20 -5.67
CA GLN A 82 -18.52 -21.05 -4.56
C GLN A 82 -19.43 -19.83 -4.80
N ARG A 83 -20.73 -20.10 -4.77
CA ARG A 83 -21.81 -19.12 -4.75
C ARG A 83 -21.62 -18.21 -3.52
N GLY A 84 -21.53 -16.90 -3.74
CA GLY A 84 -21.57 -15.87 -2.70
C GLY A 84 -22.20 -14.59 -3.27
N PRO A 85 -23.00 -13.83 -2.50
CA PRO A 85 -24.00 -12.91 -3.04
C PRO A 85 -23.44 -11.54 -3.44
N LEU A 86 -24.26 -10.86 -4.24
CA LEU A 86 -24.12 -9.56 -4.86
C LEU A 86 -23.55 -8.50 -3.91
N CYS A 87 -22.47 -7.84 -4.34
CA CYS A 87 -22.09 -6.53 -3.80
C CYS A 87 -23.15 -5.52 -4.25
N ASN A 88 -23.70 -4.77 -3.29
CA ASN A 88 -24.76 -3.77 -3.49
C ASN A 88 -24.21 -2.49 -4.13
#